data_AF-A0A538H8Z4-F1
#
_entry.id   AF-A0A538H8Z4-F1
#
_cell.length_a   1.000
_cell.length_b   1.000
_cell.length_c   1.000
_cell.angle_alpha   90.00
_cell.angle_beta   90.00
_cell.angle_gamma   90.00
#
_symmetry.space_group_name_H-M   'P 1'
#
loop_
_entity.id
_entity.type
_entity.pdbx_description
1 polymer ?
#
loop_
_entity_poly.entity_id
_entity_poly.type
_entity_poly.pdbx_seq_one_letter_code
_entity_poly.pdbx_strand_id
1 'polypeptide(L)'
;MRAARFRPGACLVLALVAVLAGGTQQASAETSPNLAIDAPPSAVVMTAPLDPSPGTLLTFSVAVTPGTNPTSTGLYVNCDLSWLGLGPSAPLFDDGTNGDPTAGDLTFTVQATIPSGTKPGTRLGDCGVFDAESRSASTSYSVNVVPAATDVGPSVTDTVPLSDATDVATDANVTITFSEAVDATGSWYALSCASSGDHTASVTGGPQSYLLDPGTDFAAGELCTVTVTA
;
A
#
# COMPACT_ATOMS: atom_id res chain seq x y z
N MET A 1 46.31 22.96 6.41
CA MET A 1 47.28 23.87 7.06
C MET A 1 48.07 24.59 5.98
N ARG A 2 48.33 25.88 6.22
CA ARG A 2 49.21 26.80 5.46
C ARG A 2 48.71 27.38 4.13
N ALA A 3 48.24 28.62 4.27
CA ALA A 3 48.29 29.68 3.27
C ALA A 3 49.72 30.11 2.92
N ALA A 4 49.85 30.82 1.78
CA ALA A 4 50.67 32.02 1.51
C ALA A 4 51.38 31.91 0.15
N ARG A 5 50.99 32.70 -0.86
CA ARG A 5 51.27 34.14 -1.14
C ARG A 5 52.37 34.29 -2.22
N PHE A 6 51.96 35.04 -3.24
CA PHE A 6 52.68 35.77 -4.28
C PHE A 6 54.06 36.32 -3.92
N ARG A 7 54.95 36.42 -4.93
CA ARG A 7 55.97 37.49 -5.09
C ARG A 7 56.45 37.61 -6.56
N PRO A 8 57.02 38.78 -6.95
CA PRO A 8 56.57 39.57 -8.10
C PRO A 8 57.69 40.00 -9.09
N GLY A 9 57.30 40.71 -10.16
CA GLY A 9 58.16 41.54 -11.02
C GLY A 9 57.55 41.66 -12.41
N ALA A 10 57.31 42.81 -13.04
CA ALA A 10 57.64 44.22 -12.82
C ALA A 10 56.44 45.04 -13.32
N CYS A 11 55.95 46.06 -12.61
CA CYS A 11 56.43 47.45 -12.62
C CYS A 11 56.63 48.04 -14.03
N LEU A 12 55.54 48.57 -14.59
CA LEU A 12 55.60 49.66 -15.56
C LEU A 12 54.76 50.81 -15.00
N VAL A 13 55.46 51.82 -14.47
CA VAL A 13 54.87 53.08 -14.03
C VAL A 13 54.78 53.98 -15.26
N LEU A 14 53.57 54.32 -15.68
CA LEU A 14 53.33 55.48 -16.54
C LEU A 14 52.44 56.43 -15.75
N ALA A 15 53.02 57.54 -15.30
CA ALA A 15 52.30 58.63 -14.67
C ALA A 15 51.93 59.68 -15.73
N LEU A 16 50.65 60.03 -15.81
CA LEU A 16 50.19 61.30 -16.39
C LEU A 16 49.09 61.89 -15.50
N VAL A 17 49.17 63.21 -15.33
CA VAL A 17 48.50 64.02 -14.32
C VAL A 17 47.08 64.45 -14.70
N ALA A 18 46.17 64.26 -13.75
CA ALA A 18 44.91 64.95 -13.38
C ALA A 18 44.02 65.67 -14.41
N VAL A 19 42.72 65.32 -14.40
CA VAL A 19 41.58 66.27 -14.28
C VAL A 19 40.52 65.64 -13.37
N LEU A 20 40.15 66.32 -12.27
CA LEU A 20 38.96 66.02 -11.48
C LEU A 20 37.75 66.62 -12.20
N ALA A 21 36.97 65.78 -12.87
CA ALA A 21 35.60 66.12 -13.26
C ALA A 21 34.66 65.35 -12.33
N GLY A 22 33.99 66.09 -11.45
CA GLY A 22 32.90 65.56 -10.65
C GLY A 22 31.78 65.07 -11.56
N GLY A 23 31.64 63.75 -11.65
CA GLY A 23 30.44 63.08 -12.11
C GLY A 23 30.14 62.01 -11.09
N THR A 24 28.97 62.08 -10.46
CA THR A 24 28.44 60.94 -9.71
C THR A 24 28.47 59.74 -10.66
N GLN A 25 29.31 58.74 -10.39
CA GLN A 25 29.13 57.45 -11.04
C GLN A 25 27.79 56.94 -10.52
N GLN A 26 26.75 57.15 -11.33
CA GLN A 26 25.52 56.41 -11.17
C GLN A 26 25.92 54.95 -11.34
N ALA A 27 26.09 54.27 -10.20
CA ALA A 27 26.10 52.83 -10.17
C ALA A 27 24.72 52.43 -10.67
N SER A 28 24.60 52.24 -11.99
CA SER A 28 23.59 51.34 -12.52
C SER A 28 23.96 49.99 -11.93
N ALA A 29 23.28 49.63 -10.84
CA ALA A 29 23.16 48.25 -10.46
C ALA A 29 22.55 47.57 -11.68
N GLU A 30 23.40 46.95 -12.51
CA GLU A 30 22.97 45.90 -13.39
C GLU A 30 22.40 44.84 -12.45
N THR A 31 21.10 44.90 -12.19
CA THR A 31 20.35 43.76 -11.68
C THR A 31 20.49 42.71 -12.75
N SER A 32 21.58 41.94 -12.70
CA SER A 32 21.65 40.66 -13.38
C SER A 32 20.33 39.99 -13.02
N PRO A 33 19.43 39.73 -13.99
CA PRO A 33 18.21 39.02 -13.68
C PRO A 33 18.70 37.74 -13.01
N ASN A 34 18.26 37.52 -11.78
CA ASN A 34 18.38 36.22 -11.14
C ASN A 34 17.86 35.25 -12.20
N LEU A 35 18.75 34.47 -12.83
CA LEU A 35 18.39 33.52 -13.88
C LEU A 35 17.57 32.47 -13.18
N ALA A 36 16.28 32.73 -13.05
CA ALA A 36 15.33 31.82 -12.49
C ALA A 36 15.32 30.66 -13.47
N ILE A 37 15.97 29.56 -13.05
CA ILE A 37 16.16 28.38 -13.88
C ILE A 37 14.78 27.82 -14.22
N ASP A 38 14.52 27.68 -15.51
CA ASP A 38 13.34 26.99 -16.00
C ASP A 38 13.41 25.54 -15.50
N ALA A 39 12.39 25.14 -14.74
CA ALA A 39 12.29 23.79 -14.20
C ALA A 39 10.98 23.17 -14.70
N PRO A 40 11.02 21.99 -15.35
CA PRO A 40 9.81 21.30 -15.76
C PRO A 40 9.00 20.85 -14.53
N PRO A 41 7.71 20.52 -14.70
CA PRO A 41 6.95 19.89 -13.63
C PRO A 41 7.62 18.58 -13.19
N SER A 42 7.37 18.16 -11.96
CA SER A 42 7.80 16.86 -11.45
C SER A 42 6.63 16.12 -10.82
N ALA A 43 6.78 14.82 -10.61
CA ALA A 43 5.70 14.02 -10.07
C ALA A 43 6.19 12.84 -9.25
N VAL A 44 5.32 12.39 -8.35
CA VAL A 44 5.50 11.17 -7.56
C VAL A 44 4.24 10.33 -7.70
N VAL A 45 4.42 9.03 -7.89
CA VAL A 45 3.33 8.07 -8.04
C VAL A 45 3.05 7.40 -6.70
N MET A 46 1.78 7.22 -6.39
CA MET A 46 1.30 6.46 -5.23
C MET A 46 0.12 5.57 -5.65
N THR A 47 -0.01 4.41 -5.01
CA THR A 47 -1.14 3.51 -5.22
C THR A 47 -1.78 3.11 -3.91
N ALA A 48 -3.10 2.95 -3.92
CA ALA A 48 -3.87 2.46 -2.79
C ALA A 48 -4.79 1.32 -3.24
N PRO A 49 -4.70 0.11 -2.65
CA PRO A 49 -3.70 -0.29 -1.64
C PRO A 49 -2.27 -0.41 -2.22
N LEU A 50 -1.25 -0.44 -1.34
CA LEU A 50 0.16 -0.59 -1.74
C LEU A 50 0.49 -1.98 -2.28
N ASP A 51 -0.14 -3.02 -1.71
CA ASP A 51 -0.02 -4.41 -2.13
C ASP A 51 -1.40 -4.92 -2.60
N PRO A 52 -1.87 -4.52 -3.80
CA PRO A 52 -3.17 -4.93 -4.30
C PRO A 52 -3.12 -6.37 -4.82
N SER A 53 -4.27 -7.03 -4.80
CA SER A 53 -4.43 -8.39 -5.33
C SER A 53 -5.33 -8.42 -6.57
N PRO A 54 -5.23 -9.46 -7.42
CA PRO A 54 -6.08 -9.60 -8.61
C PRO A 54 -7.57 -9.53 -8.26
N GLY A 55 -8.34 -8.82 -9.09
CA GLY A 55 -9.78 -8.64 -8.88
C GLY A 55 -10.16 -7.52 -7.91
N THR A 56 -9.19 -6.88 -7.24
CA THR A 56 -9.45 -5.74 -6.35
C THR A 56 -9.35 -4.40 -7.07
N LEU A 57 -10.01 -3.40 -6.50
CA LEU A 57 -9.98 -2.03 -6.97
C LEU A 57 -8.66 -1.36 -6.56
N LEU A 58 -7.95 -0.79 -7.53
CA LEU A 58 -6.73 -0.02 -7.31
C LEU A 58 -7.00 1.46 -7.61
N THR A 59 -6.64 2.32 -6.67
CA THR A 59 -6.55 3.77 -6.89
C THR A 59 -5.11 4.10 -7.22
N PHE A 60 -4.89 4.70 -8.39
CA PHE A 60 -3.58 5.10 -8.88
C PHE A 60 -3.51 6.62 -8.91
N SER A 61 -2.57 7.20 -8.18
CA SER A 61 -2.47 8.64 -7.95
C SER A 61 -1.10 9.17 -8.36
N VAL A 62 -1.08 10.35 -8.96
CA VAL A 62 0.13 11.07 -9.35
C VAL A 62 0.05 12.48 -8.77
N ALA A 63 0.85 12.72 -7.74
CA ALA A 63 0.99 14.04 -7.14
C ALA A 63 2.00 14.85 -7.96
N VAL A 64 1.56 15.97 -8.52
CA VAL A 64 2.37 16.81 -9.40
C VAL A 64 2.87 18.04 -8.64
N THR A 65 4.17 18.33 -8.77
CA THR A 65 4.74 19.63 -8.39
C THR A 65 4.87 20.48 -9.66
N PRO A 66 4.20 21.65 -9.75
CA PRO A 66 4.30 22.53 -10.90
C PRO A 66 5.75 22.95 -11.19
N GLY A 67 6.07 23.09 -12.47
CA GLY A 67 7.32 23.69 -12.92
C GLY A 67 7.42 25.15 -12.52
N THR A 68 8.60 25.75 -12.72
CA THR A 68 8.85 27.16 -12.37
C THR A 68 9.48 27.91 -13.53
N ASN A 69 9.24 29.23 -13.60
CA ASN A 69 9.78 30.15 -14.60
C ASN A 69 9.39 29.87 -16.06
N PRO A 70 8.08 29.92 -16.41
CA PRO A 70 6.96 30.31 -15.55
C PRO A 70 6.35 29.13 -14.79
N THR A 71 5.45 29.40 -13.83
CA THR A 71 4.71 28.34 -13.12
C THR A 71 3.86 27.55 -14.10
N SER A 72 3.86 26.22 -13.99
CA SER A 72 3.07 25.38 -14.90
C SER A 72 1.57 25.71 -14.84
N THR A 73 0.94 25.76 -16.01
CA THR A 73 -0.51 25.84 -16.17
C THR A 73 -1.01 24.71 -17.08
N GLY A 74 -2.31 24.39 -17.04
CA GLY A 74 -2.88 23.34 -17.89
C GLY A 74 -2.24 21.96 -17.71
N LEU A 75 -1.89 21.61 -16.47
CA LEU A 75 -1.26 20.33 -16.13
C LEU A 75 -2.17 19.16 -16.51
N TYR A 76 -1.61 18.16 -17.18
CA TYR A 76 -2.27 16.88 -17.41
C TYR A 76 -1.27 15.73 -17.31
N VAL A 77 -1.78 14.55 -16.94
CA VAL A 77 -0.99 13.35 -16.67
C VAL A 77 -1.49 12.21 -17.54
N ASN A 78 -0.56 11.50 -18.17
CA ASN A 78 -0.83 10.19 -18.77
C ASN A 78 0.12 9.14 -18.19
N CYS A 79 -0.34 7.90 -18.12
CA CYS A 79 0.50 6.78 -17.68
C CYS A 79 0.29 5.58 -18.57
N ASP A 80 1.34 4.77 -18.76
CA ASP A 80 1.17 3.41 -19.28
C ASP A 80 0.55 2.55 -18.19
N LEU A 81 -0.75 2.26 -18.32
CA LEU A 81 -1.52 1.38 -17.45
C LEU A 81 -2.06 0.18 -18.23
N SER A 82 -1.30 -0.29 -19.24
CA SER A 82 -1.69 -1.41 -20.09
C SER A 82 -1.94 -2.69 -19.28
N TRP A 83 -1.21 -2.89 -18.19
CA TRP A 83 -1.40 -4.04 -17.29
C TRP A 83 -2.74 -4.01 -16.52
N LEU A 84 -3.35 -2.83 -16.36
CA LEU A 84 -4.72 -2.66 -15.84
C LEU A 84 -5.79 -2.73 -16.95
N GLY A 85 -5.38 -2.84 -18.22
CA GLY A 85 -6.29 -2.81 -19.36
C GLY A 85 -6.74 -1.41 -19.79
N LEU A 86 -6.16 -0.34 -19.23
CA LEU A 86 -6.45 1.05 -19.61
C LEU A 86 -5.61 1.54 -20.81
N GLY A 87 -4.61 0.77 -21.21
CA GLY A 87 -3.74 1.05 -22.35
C GLY A 87 -2.50 1.88 -22.01
N PRO A 88 -1.65 2.18 -23.01
CA PRO A 88 -0.32 2.76 -22.80
C PRO A 88 -0.30 4.27 -22.56
N SER A 89 -1.46 4.92 -22.61
CA SER A 89 -1.60 6.37 -22.46
C SER A 89 -2.92 6.70 -21.75
N ALA A 90 -3.13 6.11 -20.57
CA ALA A 90 -4.32 6.34 -19.78
C ALA A 90 -4.27 7.73 -19.11
N PRO A 91 -5.30 8.58 -19.26
CA PRO A 91 -5.35 9.87 -18.57
C PRO A 91 -5.69 9.69 -17.09
N LEU A 92 -5.16 10.58 -16.25
CA LEU A 92 -5.54 10.72 -14.85
C LEU A 92 -6.19 12.10 -14.62
N PHE A 93 -7.03 12.21 -13.59
CA PHE A 93 -7.92 13.36 -13.37
C PHE A 93 -7.78 13.92 -11.95
N ASP A 94 -7.71 15.25 -11.85
CA ASP A 94 -7.69 16.06 -10.61
C ASP A 94 -9.02 16.84 -10.51
N ASP A 95 -10.13 16.13 -10.66
CA ASP A 95 -11.48 16.70 -10.81
C ASP A 95 -12.48 16.22 -9.74
N GLY A 96 -11.99 15.54 -8.69
CA GLY A 96 -12.82 14.96 -7.64
C GLY A 96 -13.57 13.71 -8.07
N THR A 97 -13.17 13.08 -9.17
CA THR A 97 -13.72 11.81 -9.67
C THR A 97 -12.62 10.77 -9.86
N ASN A 98 -12.97 9.55 -10.29
CA ASN A 98 -11.99 8.47 -10.58
C ASN A 98 -11.05 8.11 -9.40
N GLY A 99 -11.52 8.28 -8.16
CA GLY A 99 -10.73 8.01 -6.96
C GLY A 99 -10.01 9.24 -6.39
N ASP A 100 -10.21 10.41 -6.98
CA ASP A 100 -9.71 11.70 -6.47
C ASP A 100 -10.64 12.22 -5.37
N PRO A 101 -10.16 12.38 -4.12
CA PRO A 101 -10.97 12.93 -3.05
C PRO A 101 -11.14 14.46 -3.12
N THR A 102 -10.23 15.20 -3.75
CA THR A 102 -10.21 16.67 -3.72
C THR A 102 -9.80 17.25 -5.07
N ALA A 103 -10.78 17.74 -5.84
CA ALA A 103 -10.53 18.40 -7.11
C ALA A 103 -9.60 19.62 -6.99
N GLY A 104 -8.62 19.72 -7.89
CA GLY A 104 -7.71 20.86 -8.03
C GLY A 104 -6.58 20.89 -7.01
N ASP A 105 -6.28 19.76 -6.35
CA ASP A 105 -5.21 19.66 -5.36
C ASP A 105 -3.85 19.22 -5.95
N LEU A 106 -3.79 19.08 -7.28
CA LEU A 106 -2.64 18.60 -8.05
C LEU A 106 -2.33 17.11 -7.87
N THR A 107 -3.29 16.33 -7.35
CA THR A 107 -3.26 14.87 -7.29
C THR A 107 -4.16 14.30 -8.37
N PHE A 108 -3.57 13.91 -9.48
CA PHE A 108 -4.30 13.29 -10.57
C PHE A 108 -4.52 11.81 -10.26
N THR A 109 -5.75 11.32 -10.37
CA THR A 109 -6.08 9.93 -10.06
C THR A 109 -6.80 9.21 -11.19
N VAL A 110 -6.68 7.89 -11.19
CA VAL A 110 -7.58 7.00 -11.88
C VAL A 110 -7.83 5.77 -11.03
N GLN A 111 -9.01 5.18 -11.15
CA GLN A 111 -9.36 3.97 -10.44
C GLN A 111 -9.69 2.86 -11.44
N ALA A 112 -9.10 1.69 -11.24
CA ALA A 112 -9.36 0.52 -12.07
C ALA A 112 -9.27 -0.77 -11.27
N THR A 113 -10.09 -1.75 -11.65
CA THR A 113 -10.00 -3.10 -11.09
C THR A 113 -8.84 -3.84 -11.72
N ILE A 114 -7.96 -4.42 -10.91
CA ILE A 114 -6.89 -5.29 -11.41
C ILE A 114 -7.54 -6.50 -12.08
N PRO A 115 -7.23 -6.82 -13.36
CA PRO A 115 -7.79 -7.99 -14.02
C PRO A 115 -7.59 -9.26 -13.18
N SER A 116 -8.64 -10.06 -12.99
CA SER A 116 -8.60 -11.24 -12.11
C SER A 116 -7.59 -12.31 -12.54
N GLY A 117 -7.25 -12.37 -13.83
CA GLY A 117 -6.20 -13.23 -14.38
C GLY A 117 -4.78 -12.71 -14.19
N THR A 118 -4.59 -11.56 -13.54
CA THR A 118 -3.26 -10.99 -13.29
C THR A 118 -2.48 -11.92 -12.38
N LYS A 119 -1.34 -12.42 -12.87
CA LYS A 119 -0.43 -13.21 -12.03
C LYS A 119 0.28 -12.31 -11.02
N PRO A 120 0.56 -12.77 -9.79
CA PRO A 120 1.35 -11.99 -8.83
C PRO A 120 2.72 -11.58 -9.39
N GLY A 121 3.24 -10.47 -8.89
CA GLY A 121 4.56 -9.92 -9.20
C GLY A 121 4.55 -8.43 -9.52
N THR A 122 5.76 -7.89 -9.72
CA THR A 122 5.97 -6.46 -10.00
C THR A 122 5.40 -6.05 -11.35
N ARG A 123 4.79 -4.87 -11.38
CA ARG A 123 4.38 -4.13 -12.58
C ARG A 123 5.11 -2.81 -12.62
N LEU A 124 5.69 -2.51 -13.76
CA LEU A 124 6.42 -1.29 -14.03
C LEU A 124 5.73 -0.54 -15.16
N GLY A 125 5.83 0.77 -15.12
CA GLY A 125 5.42 1.65 -16.20
C GLY A 125 5.91 3.06 -15.94
N ASP A 126 5.59 3.94 -16.86
CA ASP A 126 5.98 5.34 -16.80
C ASP A 126 4.75 6.23 -16.88
N CYS A 127 4.84 7.37 -16.21
CA CYS A 127 3.87 8.45 -16.28
C CYS A 127 4.53 9.70 -16.86
N GLY A 128 3.88 10.29 -17.86
CA GLY A 128 4.23 11.60 -18.39
C GLY A 128 3.40 12.70 -17.73
N VAL A 129 4.07 13.78 -17.37
CA VAL A 129 3.45 15.03 -16.91
C VAL A 129 3.80 16.14 -17.87
N PHE A 130 2.78 16.90 -18.27
CA PHE A 130 2.88 17.92 -19.30
C PHE A 130 2.21 19.20 -18.81
N ASP A 131 2.68 20.34 -19.32
CA ASP A 131 2.08 21.64 -19.04
C ASP A 131 1.85 22.46 -20.34
N ALA A 132 1.12 23.57 -20.22
CA ALA A 132 0.82 24.47 -21.32
C ALA A 132 2.05 25.28 -21.77
N GLU A 133 3.08 25.34 -20.93
CA GLU A 133 4.39 25.91 -21.21
C GLU A 133 5.24 25.01 -22.11
N SER A 134 4.69 23.87 -22.56
CA SER A 134 5.34 22.89 -23.44
C SER A 134 6.56 22.21 -22.81
N ARG A 135 6.59 22.10 -21.48
CA ARG A 135 7.55 21.30 -20.74
C ARG A 135 6.93 19.97 -20.37
N SER A 136 7.79 18.98 -20.16
CA SER A 136 7.36 17.68 -19.71
C SER A 136 8.39 17.02 -18.81
N ALA A 137 7.91 16.08 -18.00
CA ALA A 137 8.74 15.17 -17.23
C ALA A 137 8.14 13.76 -17.27
N SER A 138 8.98 12.79 -16.97
CA SER A 138 8.58 11.39 -16.83
C SER A 138 8.93 10.90 -15.43
N THR A 139 8.06 10.10 -14.83
CA THR A 139 8.32 9.36 -13.59
C THR A 139 7.94 7.90 -13.79
N SER A 140 8.85 7.00 -13.43
CA SER A 140 8.55 5.57 -13.40
C SER A 140 7.81 5.21 -12.12
N TYR A 141 7.04 4.12 -12.16
CA TYR A 141 6.37 3.55 -10.99
C TYR A 141 6.61 2.05 -10.89
N SER A 142 6.40 1.51 -9.70
CA SER A 142 6.43 0.07 -9.44
C SER A 142 5.28 -0.31 -8.52
N VAL A 143 4.42 -1.23 -8.96
CA VAL A 143 3.33 -1.81 -8.17
C VAL A 143 3.60 -3.29 -7.98
N ASN A 144 3.59 -3.75 -6.72
CA ASN A 144 3.72 -5.17 -6.41
C ASN A 144 2.34 -5.80 -6.28
N VAL A 145 1.92 -6.60 -7.28
CA VAL A 145 0.66 -7.34 -7.18
C VAL A 145 0.90 -8.60 -6.36
N VAL A 146 0.23 -8.72 -5.22
CA VAL A 146 0.34 -9.89 -4.34
C VAL A 146 -0.69 -10.96 -4.72
N PRO A 147 -0.48 -12.24 -4.35
CA PRO A 147 -1.52 -13.25 -4.49
C PRO A 147 -2.83 -12.81 -3.85
N ALA A 148 -3.95 -13.14 -4.48
CA ALA A 148 -5.24 -13.04 -3.82
C ALA A 148 -5.21 -13.91 -2.56
N ALA A 149 -5.81 -13.41 -1.47
CA ALA A 149 -6.01 -14.23 -0.28
C ALA A 149 -6.79 -15.47 -0.69
N THR A 150 -6.22 -16.64 -0.43
CA THR A 150 -6.96 -17.89 -0.53
C THR A 150 -7.91 -17.95 0.64
N ASP A 151 -9.18 -18.25 0.35
CA ASP A 151 -10.13 -18.58 1.40
C ASP A 151 -9.62 -19.81 2.18
N VAL A 152 -9.57 -19.69 3.49
CA VAL A 152 -9.20 -20.79 4.40
C VAL A 152 -10.48 -21.17 5.11
N GLY A 153 -11.03 -22.34 4.75
CA GLY A 153 -12.26 -22.84 5.36
C GLY A 153 -12.15 -23.08 6.87
N PRO A 154 -13.26 -23.48 7.51
CA PRO A 154 -13.34 -23.53 8.95
C PRO A 154 -12.42 -24.61 9.51
N SER A 155 -11.75 -24.30 10.60
CA SER A 155 -10.91 -25.23 11.36
C SER A 155 -11.21 -25.12 12.85
N VAL A 156 -10.96 -26.17 13.61
CA VAL A 156 -11.08 -26.12 15.08
C VAL A 156 -9.88 -25.32 15.62
N THR A 157 -10.15 -24.25 16.35
CA THR A 157 -9.13 -23.38 16.95
C THR A 157 -8.91 -23.65 18.43
N ASP A 158 -9.92 -24.17 19.13
CA ASP A 158 -9.82 -24.48 20.55
C ASP A 158 -10.81 -25.59 20.97
N THR A 159 -10.44 -26.33 22.02
CA THR A 159 -11.33 -27.31 22.67
C THR A 159 -11.22 -27.22 24.18
N VAL A 160 -12.34 -27.40 24.87
CA VAL A 160 -12.35 -27.57 26.33
C VAL A 160 -13.14 -28.82 26.67
N PRO A 161 -12.54 -29.87 27.26
CA PRO A 161 -11.15 -29.97 27.67
C PRO A 161 -10.15 -29.85 26.50
N LEU A 162 -8.93 -29.39 26.80
CA LEU A 162 -7.84 -29.41 25.84
C LEU A 162 -7.46 -30.86 25.51
N SER A 163 -6.86 -31.08 24.34
CA SER A 163 -6.27 -32.38 24.01
C SER A 163 -5.31 -32.82 25.11
N ASP A 164 -5.37 -34.11 25.47
CA ASP A 164 -4.57 -34.73 26.53
C ASP A 164 -4.79 -34.15 27.94
N ALA A 165 -5.90 -33.43 28.17
CA ALA A 165 -6.29 -33.02 29.51
C ALA A 165 -6.48 -34.23 30.44
N THR A 166 -5.97 -34.12 31.65
CA THR A 166 -6.15 -35.09 32.74
C THR A 166 -7.02 -34.48 33.83
N ASP A 167 -7.54 -35.31 34.75
CA ASP A 167 -8.43 -34.88 35.83
C ASP A 167 -9.68 -34.12 35.35
N VAL A 168 -10.16 -34.46 34.15
CA VAL A 168 -11.43 -33.99 33.60
C VAL A 168 -12.57 -34.65 34.39
N ALA A 169 -13.56 -33.86 34.81
CA ALA A 169 -14.72 -34.37 35.52
C ALA A 169 -15.53 -35.36 34.64
N THR A 170 -16.11 -36.38 35.25
CA THR A 170 -16.87 -37.41 34.52
C THR A 170 -18.16 -36.88 33.89
N ASP A 171 -18.70 -35.77 34.42
CA ASP A 171 -19.85 -35.03 33.90
C ASP A 171 -19.44 -33.80 33.05
N ALA A 172 -18.20 -33.78 32.55
CA ALA A 172 -17.71 -32.65 31.77
C ALA A 172 -18.39 -32.54 30.41
N ASN A 173 -18.69 -31.30 30.02
CA ASN A 173 -19.04 -30.97 28.65
C ASN A 173 -17.79 -30.80 27.78
N VAL A 174 -17.93 -30.98 26.47
CA VAL A 174 -16.89 -30.66 25.48
C VAL A 174 -17.28 -29.43 24.68
N THR A 175 -16.50 -28.35 24.80
CA THR A 175 -16.61 -27.16 23.93
C THR A 175 -15.67 -27.30 22.74
N ILE A 176 -16.16 -26.95 21.55
CA ILE A 176 -15.39 -26.88 20.30
C ILE A 176 -15.57 -25.47 19.71
N THR A 177 -14.48 -24.76 19.47
CA THR A 177 -14.48 -23.44 18.85
C THR A 177 -13.85 -23.50 17.47
N PHE A 178 -14.48 -22.85 16.49
CA PHE A 178 -14.05 -22.80 15.10
C PHE A 178 -13.42 -21.44 14.73
N SER A 179 -12.55 -21.44 13.71
CA SER A 179 -11.93 -20.22 13.15
C SER A 179 -12.92 -19.25 12.54
N GLU A 180 -14.09 -19.75 12.12
CA GLU A 180 -15.20 -18.99 11.58
C GLU A 180 -16.53 -19.69 11.91
N ALA A 181 -17.65 -19.07 11.53
CA ALA A 181 -18.98 -19.64 11.75
C ALA A 181 -19.21 -20.90 10.91
N VAL A 182 -19.56 -22.01 11.56
CA VAL A 182 -19.94 -23.28 10.93
C VAL A 182 -21.42 -23.56 11.21
N ASP A 183 -22.23 -23.83 10.20
CA ASP A 183 -23.60 -24.31 10.36
C ASP A 183 -23.60 -25.84 10.49
N ALA A 184 -23.35 -26.33 11.71
CA ALA A 184 -23.12 -27.73 11.99
C ALA A 184 -24.46 -28.47 12.17
N THR A 185 -24.84 -29.28 11.18
CA THR A 185 -26.07 -30.09 11.21
C THR A 185 -25.75 -31.57 10.98
N GLY A 186 -26.61 -32.46 11.48
CA GLY A 186 -26.39 -33.92 11.35
C GLY A 186 -25.21 -34.43 12.16
N SER A 187 -24.51 -35.44 11.64
CA SER A 187 -23.39 -36.14 12.29
C SER A 187 -22.05 -35.49 11.98
N TRP A 188 -21.81 -34.28 12.51
CA TRP A 188 -20.56 -33.53 12.32
C TRP A 188 -19.48 -33.86 13.37
N TYR A 189 -19.82 -34.66 14.39
CA TYR A 189 -18.87 -35.14 15.40
C TYR A 189 -19.08 -36.61 15.74
N ALA A 190 -18.04 -37.24 16.29
CA ALA A 190 -18.11 -38.52 17.00
C ALA A 190 -17.34 -38.41 18.33
N LEU A 191 -17.91 -38.93 19.41
CA LEU A 191 -17.28 -38.98 20.73
C LEU A 191 -17.23 -40.44 21.17
N SER A 192 -16.01 -40.98 21.30
CA SER A 192 -15.79 -42.38 21.64
C SER A 192 -14.76 -42.51 22.75
N CYS A 193 -15.05 -43.35 23.73
CA CYS A 193 -14.22 -43.54 24.91
C CYS A 193 -13.84 -45.02 25.07
N ALA A 194 -12.66 -45.27 25.64
CA ALA A 194 -12.08 -46.61 25.69
C ALA A 194 -12.89 -47.62 26.54
N SER A 195 -13.61 -47.16 27.57
CA SER A 195 -14.33 -48.06 28.49
C SER A 195 -15.84 -47.95 28.34
N SER A 196 -16.38 -46.73 28.27
CA SER A 196 -17.82 -46.48 28.11
C SER A 196 -18.31 -46.60 26.65
N GLY A 197 -17.42 -46.61 25.67
CA GLY A 197 -17.75 -46.72 24.25
C GLY A 197 -18.18 -45.39 23.65
N ASP A 198 -19.07 -45.43 22.65
CA ASP A 198 -19.54 -44.24 21.95
C ASP A 198 -20.58 -43.48 22.79
N HIS A 199 -20.42 -42.17 22.90
CA HIS A 199 -21.38 -41.27 23.53
C HIS A 199 -22.12 -40.46 22.48
N THR A 200 -23.44 -40.38 22.62
CA THR A 200 -24.22 -39.30 22.01
C THR A 200 -24.09 -38.04 22.86
N ALA A 201 -24.28 -36.86 22.27
CA ALA A 201 -24.32 -35.60 23.00
C ALA A 201 -25.44 -34.68 22.51
N SER A 202 -26.04 -33.94 23.44
CA SER A 202 -26.88 -32.79 23.13
C SER A 202 -25.97 -31.63 22.71
N VAL A 203 -26.24 -31.06 21.53
CA VAL A 203 -25.44 -29.95 20.98
C VAL A 203 -26.15 -28.63 21.25
N THR A 204 -25.45 -27.69 21.86
CA THR A 204 -25.92 -26.30 22.03
C THR A 204 -24.86 -25.28 21.60
N GLY A 205 -25.23 -24.01 21.47
CA GLY A 205 -24.34 -22.95 20.98
C GLY A 205 -24.44 -22.72 19.47
N GLY A 206 -23.30 -22.41 18.84
CA GLY A 206 -23.14 -22.14 17.41
C GLY A 206 -23.34 -20.67 17.01
N PRO A 207 -22.89 -20.28 15.80
CA PRO A 207 -22.20 -21.12 14.81
C PRO A 207 -20.67 -21.19 15.00
N GLN A 208 -20.08 -20.38 15.87
CA GLN A 208 -18.61 -20.34 16.06
C GLN A 208 -18.11 -21.20 17.21
N SER A 209 -18.96 -21.48 18.21
CA SER A 209 -18.59 -22.31 19.37
C SER A 209 -19.74 -23.22 19.74
N TYR A 210 -19.49 -24.53 19.78
CA TYR A 210 -20.48 -25.55 20.13
C TYR A 210 -20.12 -26.22 21.44
N LEU A 211 -21.13 -26.50 22.27
CA LEU A 211 -21.03 -27.28 23.49
C LEU A 211 -21.70 -28.63 23.26
N LEU A 212 -20.95 -29.70 23.46
CA LEU A 212 -21.42 -31.08 23.47
C LEU A 212 -21.62 -31.49 24.94
N ASP A 213 -22.85 -31.80 25.29
CA ASP A 213 -23.25 -32.36 26.58
C ASP A 213 -23.54 -33.86 26.42
N PRO A 214 -22.60 -34.76 26.82
CA PRO A 214 -22.76 -36.20 26.65
C PRO A 214 -24.04 -36.71 27.32
N GLY A 215 -24.83 -37.52 26.61
CA GLY A 215 -26.10 -38.05 27.14
C GLY A 215 -25.93 -39.03 28.31
N THR A 216 -24.72 -39.57 28.47
CA THR A 216 -24.30 -40.35 29.64
C THR A 216 -22.91 -39.89 30.06
N ASP A 217 -22.71 -39.70 31.37
CA ASP A 217 -21.41 -39.36 31.97
C ASP A 217 -20.32 -40.37 31.58
N PHE A 218 -19.07 -39.88 31.55
CA PHE A 218 -17.87 -40.67 31.29
C PHE A 218 -17.54 -41.61 32.47
N ALA A 219 -16.89 -42.72 32.18
CA ALA A 219 -16.28 -43.58 33.18
C ALA A 219 -14.98 -42.96 33.72
N ALA A 220 -14.74 -43.13 35.02
CA ALA A 220 -13.55 -42.58 35.66
C ALA A 220 -12.25 -43.21 35.11
N GLY A 221 -11.27 -42.36 34.76
CA GLY A 221 -9.93 -42.79 34.34
C GLY A 221 -9.84 -43.32 32.92
N GLU A 222 -10.82 -43.02 32.05
CA GLU A 222 -10.79 -43.45 30.66
C GLU A 222 -10.22 -42.38 29.70
N LEU A 223 -9.88 -42.84 28.49
CA LEU A 223 -9.48 -41.96 27.39
C LEU A 223 -10.65 -41.82 26.43
N CYS A 224 -11.07 -40.58 26.19
CA CYS A 224 -12.09 -40.21 25.22
C CYS A 224 -11.46 -39.47 24.04
N THR A 225 -11.98 -39.72 22.84
CA THR A 225 -11.59 -39.07 21.59
C THR A 225 -12.80 -38.40 20.96
N VAL A 226 -12.68 -37.11 20.66
CA VAL A 226 -13.65 -36.35 19.88
C VAL A 226 -13.11 -36.17 18.47
N THR A 227 -13.86 -36.62 17.47
CA THR A 227 -13.55 -36.42 16.06
C THR A 227 -14.54 -35.42 15.47
N VAL A 228 -14.04 -34.33 14.90
CA VAL A 228 -14.86 -33.37 14.12
C VAL A 228 -14.73 -33.71 12.64
N THR A 229 -15.85 -33.79 11.95
CA THR A 229 -15.93 -34.14 10.52
C THR A 229 -16.54 -32.99 9.74
N ALA A 230 -15.96 -32.67 8.58
CA ALA A 230 -16.48 -31.68 7.64
C ALA A 230 -17.57 -32.27 6.74
#